data_AF-A0AAW2MNB1-F1
#
_entry.id   AF-A0AAW2MNB1-F1
#
_cell.length_a   1.000
_cell.length_b   1.000
_cell.length_c   1.000
_cell.angle_alpha   90.00
_cell.angle_beta   90.00
_cell.angle_gamma   90.00
#
_symmetry.space_group_name_H-M   'P 1'
#
loop_
_entity.id
_entity.type
_entity.pdbx_description
1 polymer ?
#
loop_
_entity_poly.entity_id
_entity_poly.type
_entity_poly.pdbx_seq_one_letter_code
_entity_poly.pdbx_strand_id
1 'polypeptide(L)'
;MASRSVHPKVIRNLRRLNSSAPSITAVPSLINPGRPEKVAKKPLQPTPTPSPPTTTADSASTSTSDFQLELDDTKRLFSSVSTPKLIKSASMLKISSYDRAADFGLWIMTSGLMNNPVVRKLVLAATEHTFYSHFCAGKDLEKAGRTVKKLWDSGLGAMLDYGLEHATDNESCDRNLQEFLRTINSTKSVDSCQVSFVVVKITAICPPSLLRRVSDLLRWEQKDKSLNLPWKLKTLPVFSQSSPLYHTMTRPPPLSREEEHDLELAFERLDKICKNSLEANKPLLIDAEDTAIQPAIDYFSYSAAIKYTGEEDDPLIFNTIQAYLKDAKERLVIAKKAADKMGVPVGFKLVRGAYMSSEKQFAASLGVKSPIHDDIQKTHNCFDDCAEFLLEEVARGRKAASKAISLGLERNNPYFQFAQLYGMAEVLSFSLRNEGFRVSKYLPFGPVEQIMPYLLRRAEENRGLLAASSIDRVLMKKELLRRD
;
A
#
# COMPACT_ATOMS: atom_id res chain seq x y z
N MET A 1 -30.57 21.87 8.09
CA MET A 1 -31.71 20.95 8.28
C MET A 1 -31.22 19.71 9.02
N ALA A 2 -32.07 19.06 9.82
CA ALA A 2 -31.63 18.23 10.95
C ALA A 2 -30.87 16.94 10.57
N SER A 3 -29.71 16.73 11.20
CA SER A 3 -28.95 15.48 11.16
C SER A 3 -29.50 14.46 12.16
N ARG A 4 -29.93 13.28 11.70
CA ARG A 4 -30.25 12.14 12.60
C ARG A 4 -28.98 11.33 12.88
N SER A 5 -28.47 11.43 14.10
CA SER A 5 -27.37 10.63 14.63
C SER A 5 -27.80 9.17 14.89
N VAL A 6 -26.95 8.20 14.53
CA VAL A 6 -27.18 6.78 14.81
C VAL A 6 -26.72 6.43 16.25
N HIS A 7 -27.50 5.59 16.93
CA HIS A 7 -27.42 5.36 18.38
C HIS A 7 -26.34 4.31 18.77
N PRO A 8 -25.55 4.46 19.86
CA PRO A 8 -24.37 3.61 20.14
C PRO A 8 -24.60 2.13 20.51
N LYS A 9 -25.81 1.57 20.34
CA LYS A 9 -26.15 0.21 20.85
C LYS A 9 -25.76 -0.95 19.92
N VAL A 10 -25.42 -0.68 18.65
CA VAL A 10 -25.18 -1.73 17.63
C VAL A 10 -23.79 -2.39 17.78
N ILE A 11 -22.79 -1.67 18.31
CA ILE A 11 -21.39 -2.15 18.42
C ILE A 11 -21.22 -3.28 19.47
N ARG A 12 -22.22 -3.52 20.33
CA ARG A 12 -22.07 -4.42 21.50
C ARG A 12 -22.36 -5.91 21.22
N ASN A 13 -23.00 -6.24 20.09
CA ASN A 13 -23.54 -7.59 19.86
C ASN A 13 -22.62 -8.56 19.08
N LEU A 14 -21.44 -8.13 18.64
CA LEU A 14 -20.42 -9.03 18.04
C LEU A 14 -19.49 -9.69 19.09
N ARG A 15 -19.73 -9.48 20.39
CA ARG A 15 -18.81 -9.86 21.48
C ARG A 15 -19.13 -11.17 22.22
N ARG A 16 -20.09 -11.98 21.74
CA ARG A 16 -20.47 -13.24 22.41
C ARG A 16 -20.78 -14.33 21.40
N LEU A 17 -19.79 -15.17 21.14
CA LEU A 17 -19.92 -16.60 20.80
C LEU A 17 -18.52 -17.22 21.00
N ASN A 18 -18.49 -18.44 21.55
CA ASN A 18 -17.32 -19.30 21.79
C ASN A 18 -16.36 -18.84 22.91
N SER A 19 -16.56 -19.39 24.11
CA SER A 19 -15.61 -19.33 25.24
C SER A 19 -15.47 -20.71 25.87
N SER A 20 -14.32 -21.36 25.69
CA SER A 20 -13.90 -22.55 26.45
C SER A 20 -12.39 -22.76 26.29
N ALA A 21 -11.63 -22.53 27.35
CA ALA A 21 -10.17 -22.62 27.34
C ALA A 21 -9.69 -23.72 28.30
N PRO A 22 -8.61 -24.45 27.95
CA PRO A 22 -7.79 -25.17 28.91
C PRO A 22 -6.44 -24.45 29.14
N SER A 23 -5.99 -24.44 30.39
CA SER A 23 -4.73 -23.88 30.85
C SER A 23 -3.53 -24.77 30.53
N ILE A 24 -2.43 -24.22 29.99
CA ILE A 24 -1.14 -24.92 29.85
C ILE A 24 0.01 -24.01 30.35
N THR A 25 1.03 -24.66 30.92
CA THR A 25 2.13 -24.11 31.72
C THR A 25 3.24 -23.42 30.90
N ALA A 26 4.03 -22.59 31.58
CA ALA A 26 5.08 -21.74 31.00
C ALA A 26 6.28 -22.50 30.42
N VAL A 27 6.90 -21.91 29.39
CA VAL A 27 8.18 -22.31 28.78
C VAL A 27 9.10 -21.07 28.71
N PRO A 28 10.43 -21.18 28.92
CA PRO A 28 11.30 -20.01 29.07
C PRO A 28 11.63 -19.27 27.76
N SER A 29 11.81 -17.95 27.87
CA SER A 29 12.20 -17.04 26.79
C SER A 29 13.60 -17.32 26.24
N LEU A 30 13.72 -17.50 24.92
CA LEU A 30 15.00 -17.63 24.19
C LEU A 30 15.08 -16.61 23.03
N ILE A 31 15.09 -15.32 23.35
CA ILE A 31 15.47 -14.29 22.39
C ILE A 31 17.00 -14.23 22.32
N ASN A 32 17.57 -14.91 21.33
CA ASN A 32 18.94 -14.67 20.89
C ASN A 32 18.89 -14.14 19.44
N PRO A 33 19.24 -12.88 19.16
CA PRO A 33 19.07 -12.26 17.86
C PRO A 33 20.18 -12.70 16.88
N GLY A 34 20.20 -13.98 16.54
CA GLY A 34 21.01 -14.50 15.45
C GLY A 34 20.63 -13.82 14.13
N ARG A 35 21.62 -13.21 13.47
CA ARG A 35 21.46 -12.76 12.07
C ARG A 35 21.11 -14.00 11.24
N PRO A 36 20.07 -13.97 10.38
CA PRO A 36 19.77 -15.12 9.52
C PRO A 36 21.00 -15.45 8.67
N GLU A 37 21.21 -16.75 8.39
CA GLU A 37 22.28 -17.18 7.48
C GLU A 37 22.16 -16.46 6.13
N LYS A 38 23.30 -16.05 5.58
CA LYS A 38 23.37 -15.13 4.44
C LYS A 38 22.91 -15.80 3.15
N VAL A 39 21.61 -15.74 2.87
CA VAL A 39 21.09 -15.95 1.52
C VAL A 39 21.46 -14.71 0.69
N ALA A 40 22.38 -14.88 -0.26
CA ALA A 40 22.75 -13.82 -1.18
C ALA A 40 21.53 -13.42 -2.03
N LYS A 41 21.20 -12.13 -2.02
CA LYS A 41 20.23 -11.54 -2.94
C LYS A 41 20.83 -11.54 -4.35
N LYS A 42 19.97 -11.52 -5.38
CA LYS A 42 20.41 -11.26 -6.77
C LYS A 42 20.11 -9.78 -7.05
N PRO A 43 21.08 -9.00 -7.57
CA PRO A 43 20.91 -7.56 -7.79
C PRO A 43 19.63 -7.22 -8.55
N LEU A 44 19.05 -6.05 -8.30
CA LEU A 44 18.04 -5.42 -9.15
C LEU A 44 18.65 -5.06 -10.52
N GLN A 45 18.82 -6.09 -11.36
CA GLN A 45 19.38 -5.96 -12.69
C GLN A 45 18.49 -5.03 -13.56
N PRO A 46 19.10 -4.17 -14.41
CA PRO A 46 18.36 -3.46 -15.45
C PRO A 46 17.68 -4.50 -16.34
N THR A 47 16.35 -4.53 -16.27
CA THR A 47 15.56 -5.70 -16.66
C THR A 47 14.80 -5.40 -17.94
N PRO A 48 14.75 -6.30 -18.95
CA PRO A 48 14.08 -6.01 -20.20
C PRO A 48 12.57 -5.78 -19.97
N THR A 49 12.11 -4.55 -20.15
CA THR A 49 10.71 -4.30 -20.49
C THR A 49 10.44 -4.87 -21.89
N PRO A 50 9.23 -5.39 -22.17
CA PRO A 50 8.86 -5.69 -23.55
C PRO A 50 9.03 -4.42 -24.40
N SER A 51 9.73 -4.56 -25.52
CA SER A 51 10.06 -3.42 -26.38
C SER A 51 8.80 -2.63 -26.74
N PRO A 52 8.81 -1.29 -26.67
CA PRO A 52 7.71 -0.50 -27.21
C PRO A 52 7.54 -0.83 -28.71
N PRO A 53 6.31 -0.74 -29.25
CA PRO A 53 6.07 -1.01 -30.66
C PRO A 53 6.98 -0.14 -31.54
N THR A 54 7.65 -0.78 -32.49
CA THR A 54 8.76 -0.22 -33.26
C THR A 54 8.36 1.08 -33.96
N THR A 55 9.08 2.16 -33.65
CA THR A 55 9.04 3.41 -34.42
C THR A 55 10.41 3.67 -35.03
N THR A 56 10.42 4.06 -36.29
CA THR A 56 11.62 4.51 -37.01
C THR A 56 12.20 5.73 -36.31
N ALA A 57 13.47 5.64 -35.89
CA ALA A 57 14.15 6.75 -35.24
C ALA A 57 14.66 7.76 -36.27
N ASP A 58 13.84 8.77 -36.57
CA ASP A 58 14.38 10.00 -37.17
C ASP A 58 15.16 10.80 -36.12
N SER A 59 16.34 11.27 -36.52
CA SER A 59 17.25 12.00 -35.66
C SER A 59 16.79 13.46 -35.48
N ALA A 60 16.22 13.77 -34.32
CA ALA A 60 15.84 15.12 -33.94
C ALA A 60 16.68 15.64 -32.76
N SER A 61 17.19 16.86 -32.91
CA SER A 61 18.11 17.54 -31.99
C SER A 61 17.53 17.77 -30.60
N THR A 62 18.37 17.60 -29.58
CA THR A 62 18.03 17.85 -28.17
C THR A 62 17.79 19.34 -27.89
N SER A 63 16.54 19.77 -27.91
CA SER A 63 16.08 21.00 -27.26
C SER A 63 15.39 20.66 -25.94
N THR A 64 15.58 21.48 -24.91
CA THR A 64 14.86 21.38 -23.63
C THR A 64 13.41 21.85 -23.80
N SER A 65 12.56 21.01 -24.40
CA SER A 65 11.11 21.16 -24.36
C SER A 65 10.57 20.62 -23.03
N ASP A 66 9.58 21.30 -22.45
CA ASP A 66 8.84 20.78 -21.30
C ASP A 66 8.33 19.36 -21.58
N PHE A 67 8.61 18.43 -20.66
CA PHE A 67 8.13 17.06 -20.76
C PHE A 67 6.61 17.03 -20.50
N GLN A 68 5.84 17.15 -21.59
CA GLN A 68 4.39 16.95 -21.56
C GLN A 68 4.06 15.52 -21.98
N LEU A 69 3.26 14.83 -21.16
CA LEU A 69 2.74 13.50 -21.51
C LEU A 69 1.80 13.63 -22.70
N GLU A 70 2.06 12.87 -23.77
CA GLU A 70 1.21 12.82 -24.96
C GLU A 70 -0.08 12.03 -24.65
N LEU A 71 -1.16 12.74 -24.29
CA LEU A 71 -2.43 12.14 -23.88
C LEU A 71 -3.46 11.99 -25.03
N ASP A 72 -3.19 12.56 -26.20
CA ASP A 72 -4.20 12.70 -27.26
C ASP A 72 -4.29 11.54 -28.25
N ASP A 73 -3.21 10.78 -28.46
CA ASP A 73 -3.21 9.59 -29.33
C ASP A 73 -3.82 8.38 -28.60
N THR A 74 -5.15 8.29 -28.65
CA THR A 74 -5.89 7.18 -28.06
C THR A 74 -5.58 5.83 -28.69
N LYS A 75 -5.17 5.81 -29.97
CA LYS A 75 -4.84 4.58 -30.70
C LYS A 75 -3.55 3.98 -30.14
N ARG A 76 -2.51 4.80 -29.91
CA ARG A 76 -1.27 4.38 -29.25
C ARG A 76 -1.51 3.98 -27.79
N LEU A 77 -2.24 4.80 -27.03
CA LEU A 77 -2.56 4.57 -25.62
C LEU A 77 -3.27 3.24 -25.35
N PHE A 78 -4.30 2.90 -26.16
CA PHE A 78 -5.15 1.73 -25.94
C PHE A 78 -4.88 0.58 -26.92
N SER A 79 -3.77 0.62 -27.66
CA SER A 79 -3.36 -0.39 -28.64
C SER A 79 -3.37 -1.83 -28.10
N SER A 80 -2.95 -2.04 -26.85
CA SER A 80 -2.95 -3.33 -26.15
C SER A 80 -4.27 -3.69 -25.46
N VAL A 81 -5.29 -2.82 -25.49
CA VAL A 81 -6.55 -2.97 -24.74
C VAL A 81 -7.69 -3.36 -25.68
N SER A 82 -8.36 -4.47 -25.41
CA SER A 82 -9.48 -4.95 -26.24
C SER A 82 -10.76 -4.10 -26.06
N THR A 83 -11.57 -3.99 -27.12
CA THR A 83 -12.80 -3.18 -27.12
C THR A 83 -13.79 -3.57 -26.01
N PRO A 84 -14.06 -4.87 -25.73
CA PRO A 84 -14.91 -5.25 -24.60
C PRO A 84 -14.36 -4.82 -23.24
N LYS A 85 -13.03 -4.81 -23.06
CA LYS A 85 -12.37 -4.32 -21.83
C LYS A 85 -12.52 -2.80 -21.70
N LEU A 86 -12.42 -2.03 -22.79
CA LEU A 86 -12.68 -0.59 -22.80
C LEU A 86 -14.13 -0.27 -22.44
N ILE A 87 -15.11 -0.93 -23.08
CA ILE A 87 -16.55 -0.74 -22.78
C ILE A 87 -16.84 -1.02 -21.31
N LYS A 88 -16.32 -2.14 -20.77
CA LYS A 88 -16.45 -2.48 -19.34
C LYS A 88 -15.85 -1.39 -18.45
N SER A 89 -14.63 -0.96 -18.73
CA SER A 89 -13.91 0.02 -17.90
C SER A 89 -14.60 1.39 -17.90
N ALA A 90 -14.97 1.91 -19.08
CA ALA A 90 -15.70 3.17 -19.20
C ALA A 90 -17.06 3.12 -18.47
N SER A 91 -17.74 1.96 -18.52
CA SER A 91 -19.01 1.74 -17.81
C SER A 91 -18.83 1.70 -16.29
N MET A 92 -17.84 0.96 -15.79
CA MET A 92 -17.59 0.85 -14.35
C MET A 92 -17.09 2.16 -13.74
N LEU A 93 -16.21 2.90 -14.42
CA LEU A 93 -15.80 4.25 -14.02
C LEU A 93 -16.97 5.25 -14.04
N LYS A 94 -17.94 5.08 -14.95
CA LYS A 94 -19.17 5.87 -14.96
C LYS A 94 -20.06 5.56 -13.76
N ILE A 95 -20.30 4.29 -13.43
CA ILE A 95 -21.13 3.91 -12.27
C ILE A 95 -20.47 4.37 -10.96
N SER A 96 -19.15 4.14 -10.82
CA SER A 96 -18.37 4.51 -9.63
C SER A 96 -18.33 6.02 -9.36
N SER A 97 -18.54 6.85 -10.39
CA SER A 97 -18.58 8.31 -10.25
C SER A 97 -19.88 8.89 -9.67
N TYR A 98 -20.93 8.08 -9.49
CA TYR A 98 -22.18 8.52 -8.88
C TYR A 98 -22.16 8.22 -7.38
N ASP A 99 -22.05 9.26 -6.54
CA ASP A 99 -22.03 9.12 -5.07
C ASP A 99 -23.19 8.26 -4.55
N ARG A 100 -24.40 8.44 -5.10
CA ARG A 100 -25.60 7.64 -4.76
C ARG A 100 -25.44 6.15 -5.03
N ALA A 101 -24.67 5.75 -6.04
CA ALA A 101 -24.40 4.34 -6.32
C ALA A 101 -23.39 3.75 -5.31
N ALA A 102 -22.37 4.52 -4.93
CA ALA A 102 -21.43 4.16 -3.88
C ALA A 102 -22.12 4.07 -2.50
N ASP A 103 -22.97 5.04 -2.15
CA ASP A 103 -23.78 5.04 -0.92
C ASP A 103 -24.74 3.85 -0.86
N PHE A 104 -25.42 3.53 -1.98
CA PHE A 104 -26.32 2.39 -2.05
C PHE A 104 -25.57 1.06 -1.91
N GLY A 105 -24.40 0.91 -2.54
CA GLY A 105 -23.54 -0.26 -2.37
C GLY A 105 -23.07 -0.43 -0.93
N LEU A 106 -22.57 0.64 -0.30
CA LEU A 106 -22.18 0.65 1.12
C LEU A 106 -23.37 0.30 2.03
N TRP A 107 -24.55 0.86 1.76
CA TRP A 107 -25.77 0.58 2.52
C TRP A 107 -26.18 -0.89 2.42
N ILE A 108 -26.23 -1.48 1.21
CA ILE A 108 -26.54 -2.92 1.06
C ILE A 108 -25.57 -3.74 1.90
N MET A 109 -24.27 -3.50 1.73
CA MET A 109 -23.20 -4.28 2.37
C MET A 109 -23.18 -4.19 3.89
N THR A 110 -23.61 -3.05 4.45
CA THR A 110 -23.68 -2.81 5.91
C THR A 110 -25.06 -3.09 6.52
N SER A 111 -26.09 -3.31 5.69
CA SER A 111 -27.45 -3.59 6.15
C SER A 111 -27.62 -5.01 6.69
N GLY A 112 -28.61 -5.21 7.56
CA GLY A 112 -29.04 -6.53 8.02
C GLY A 112 -29.55 -7.47 6.92
N LEU A 113 -29.72 -6.98 5.68
CA LEU A 113 -30.07 -7.81 4.53
C LEU A 113 -28.98 -8.86 4.23
N MET A 114 -27.71 -8.52 4.51
CA MET A 114 -26.56 -9.42 4.35
C MET A 114 -26.51 -10.57 5.37
N ASN A 115 -27.43 -10.60 6.35
CA ASN A 115 -27.63 -11.72 7.25
C ASN A 115 -28.47 -12.85 6.62
N ASN A 116 -29.22 -12.57 5.55
CA ASN A 116 -29.94 -13.60 4.81
C ASN A 116 -28.96 -14.32 3.84
N PRO A 117 -28.74 -15.65 3.96
CA PRO A 117 -27.75 -16.35 3.14
C PRO A 117 -28.02 -16.29 1.63
N VAL A 118 -29.28 -16.28 1.21
CA VAL A 118 -29.67 -16.23 -0.21
C VAL A 118 -29.38 -14.85 -0.79
N VAL A 119 -29.80 -13.78 -0.08
CA VAL A 119 -29.55 -12.41 -0.54
C VAL A 119 -28.05 -12.10 -0.50
N ARG A 120 -27.34 -12.51 0.55
CA ARG A 120 -25.88 -12.43 0.65
C ARG A 120 -25.19 -13.07 -0.56
N LYS A 121 -25.57 -14.30 -0.93
CA LYS A 121 -25.00 -15.01 -2.09
C LYS A 121 -25.26 -14.27 -3.41
N LEU A 122 -26.47 -13.73 -3.61
CA LEU A 122 -26.82 -12.95 -4.80
C LEU A 122 -26.04 -11.64 -4.87
N VAL A 123 -25.97 -10.87 -3.77
CA VAL A 123 -25.22 -9.61 -3.69
C VAL A 123 -23.74 -9.83 -3.93
N LEU A 124 -23.13 -10.86 -3.32
CA LEU A 124 -21.72 -11.18 -3.53
C LEU A 124 -21.44 -11.63 -4.97
N ALA A 125 -22.31 -12.44 -5.57
CA ALA A 125 -22.16 -12.85 -6.97
C ALA A 125 -22.26 -11.64 -7.93
N ALA A 126 -23.23 -10.73 -7.71
CA ALA A 126 -23.35 -9.50 -8.48
C ALA A 126 -22.13 -8.57 -8.28
N THR A 127 -21.59 -8.50 -7.06
CA THR A 127 -20.39 -7.74 -6.72
C THR A 127 -19.15 -8.31 -7.42
N GLU A 128 -18.95 -9.65 -7.39
CA GLU A 128 -17.85 -10.35 -8.09
C GLU A 128 -17.81 -9.95 -9.57
N HIS A 129 -18.95 -10.01 -10.25
CA HIS A 129 -19.06 -9.80 -11.70
C HIS A 129 -19.08 -8.32 -12.14
N THR A 130 -19.14 -7.37 -11.20
CA THR A 130 -19.16 -5.93 -11.47
C THR A 130 -17.93 -5.22 -10.92
N PHE A 131 -18.06 -4.45 -9.84
CA PHE A 131 -17.01 -3.63 -9.23
C PHE A 131 -15.75 -4.43 -8.90
N TYR A 132 -15.92 -5.60 -8.28
CA TYR A 132 -14.81 -6.45 -7.88
C TYR A 132 -13.95 -6.86 -9.09
N SER A 133 -14.55 -7.39 -10.16
CA SER A 133 -13.84 -7.79 -11.38
C SER A 133 -13.31 -6.63 -12.25
N HIS A 134 -13.39 -5.39 -11.76
CA HIS A 134 -12.75 -4.22 -12.36
C HIS A 134 -11.57 -3.71 -11.51
N PHE A 135 -11.72 -3.69 -10.18
CA PHE A 135 -10.72 -3.17 -9.24
C PHE A 135 -9.85 -4.24 -8.58
N CYS A 136 -10.18 -5.53 -8.73
CA CYS A 136 -9.45 -6.66 -8.16
C CYS A 136 -9.00 -7.65 -9.26
N ALA A 137 -7.91 -8.36 -8.99
CA ALA A 137 -7.28 -9.31 -9.91
C ALA A 137 -8.05 -10.63 -10.05
N GLY A 138 -8.79 -11.01 -9.02
CA GLY A 138 -9.49 -12.28 -8.90
C GLY A 138 -9.50 -12.83 -7.47
N LYS A 139 -10.39 -13.79 -7.21
CA LYS A 139 -10.65 -14.31 -5.84
C LYS A 139 -9.58 -15.26 -5.28
N ASP A 140 -8.59 -15.60 -6.09
CA ASP A 140 -7.62 -16.65 -5.88
C ASP A 140 -6.33 -16.34 -6.65
N LEU A 141 -5.23 -17.00 -6.28
CA LEU A 141 -3.90 -16.82 -6.91
C LEU A 141 -3.90 -17.16 -8.40
N GLU A 142 -4.75 -18.08 -8.87
CA GLU A 142 -4.81 -18.51 -10.27
C GLU A 142 -5.42 -17.42 -11.17
N LYS A 143 -6.54 -16.82 -10.75
CA LYS A 143 -7.12 -15.63 -11.39
C LYS A 143 -6.17 -14.43 -11.27
N ALA A 144 -5.53 -14.22 -10.12
CA ALA A 144 -4.56 -13.14 -9.93
C ALA A 144 -3.36 -13.27 -10.90
N GLY A 145 -2.75 -14.44 -11.00
CA GLY A 145 -1.65 -14.73 -11.92
C GLY A 145 -2.02 -14.52 -13.40
N ARG A 146 -3.24 -14.90 -13.80
CA ARG A 146 -3.76 -14.55 -15.15
C ARG A 146 -3.89 -13.05 -15.38
N THR A 147 -4.22 -12.27 -14.35
CA THR A 147 -4.29 -10.80 -14.44
C THR A 147 -2.91 -10.17 -14.46
N VAL A 148 -1.96 -10.67 -13.66
CA VAL A 148 -0.52 -10.29 -13.71
C VAL A 148 0.03 -10.50 -15.12
N LYS A 149 -0.17 -11.69 -15.71
CA LYS A 149 0.30 -11.98 -17.08
C LYS A 149 -0.27 -10.97 -18.10
N LYS A 150 -1.58 -10.69 -18.05
CA LYS A 150 -2.22 -9.71 -18.96
C LYS A 150 -1.70 -8.28 -18.78
N LEU A 151 -1.32 -7.89 -17.56
CA LEU A 151 -0.67 -6.60 -17.30
C LEU A 151 0.74 -6.58 -17.90
N TRP A 152 1.50 -7.66 -17.69
CA TRP A 152 2.85 -7.81 -18.23
C TRP A 152 2.89 -7.82 -19.77
N ASP A 153 1.96 -8.55 -20.40
CA ASP A 153 1.74 -8.56 -21.86
C ASP A 153 1.37 -7.15 -22.39
N SER A 154 0.88 -6.25 -21.52
CA SER A 154 0.58 -4.84 -21.82
C SER A 154 1.73 -3.87 -21.46
N GLY A 155 2.86 -4.41 -20.97
CA GLY A 155 4.05 -3.68 -20.51
C GLY A 155 3.95 -3.08 -19.10
N LEU A 156 2.99 -3.51 -18.27
CA LEU A 156 2.80 -3.04 -16.89
C LEU A 156 3.20 -4.12 -15.89
N GLY A 157 3.90 -3.74 -14.82
CA GLY A 157 4.15 -4.62 -13.68
C GLY A 157 2.94 -4.75 -12.76
N ALA A 158 3.03 -5.61 -11.75
CA ALA A 158 2.03 -5.78 -10.70
C ALA A 158 2.64 -5.71 -9.29
N MET A 159 1.85 -5.24 -8.32
CA MET A 159 2.15 -5.29 -6.89
C MET A 159 1.04 -6.12 -6.26
N LEU A 160 1.35 -7.35 -5.88
CA LEU A 160 0.34 -8.31 -5.40
C LEU A 160 -0.07 -7.96 -3.97
N ASP A 161 -1.32 -7.53 -3.82
CA ASP A 161 -1.96 -7.26 -2.53
C ASP A 161 -3.00 -8.34 -2.25
N TYR A 162 -2.69 -9.28 -1.35
CA TYR A 162 -3.71 -10.19 -0.86
C TYR A 162 -4.54 -9.43 0.17
N GLY A 163 -5.79 -9.11 -0.17
CA GLY A 163 -6.61 -8.07 0.48
C GLY A 163 -7.14 -8.40 1.87
N LEU A 164 -6.33 -9.06 2.71
CA LEU A 164 -6.56 -9.28 4.12
C LEU A 164 -6.24 -8.03 4.93
N GLU A 165 -7.13 -7.71 5.86
CA GLU A 165 -6.96 -6.60 6.81
C GLU A 165 -7.56 -7.01 8.17
N HIS A 166 -7.12 -6.37 9.25
CA HIS A 166 -7.77 -6.45 10.57
C HIS A 166 -7.97 -7.87 11.13
N ALA A 167 -6.88 -8.62 11.35
CA ALA A 167 -6.91 -9.84 12.16
C ALA A 167 -7.40 -9.53 13.59
N THR A 168 -8.31 -10.35 14.11
CA THR A 168 -8.91 -10.16 15.45
C THR A 168 -8.11 -10.79 16.59
N ASP A 169 -7.27 -11.76 16.27
CA ASP A 169 -6.62 -12.69 17.19
C ASP A 169 -5.41 -13.36 16.53
N ASN A 170 -4.58 -14.05 17.32
CA ASN A 170 -3.41 -14.78 16.84
C ASN A 170 -3.74 -15.85 15.80
N GLU A 171 -4.81 -16.61 15.99
CA GLU A 171 -5.20 -17.68 15.07
C GLU A 171 -5.52 -17.14 13.67
N SER A 172 -6.19 -15.98 13.62
CA SER A 172 -6.42 -15.22 12.38
C SER A 172 -5.12 -14.69 11.79
N CYS A 173 -4.20 -14.17 12.61
CA CYS A 173 -2.87 -13.76 12.15
C CYS A 173 -2.07 -14.93 11.54
N ASP A 174 -2.20 -16.15 12.10
CA ASP A 174 -1.52 -17.35 11.61
C ASP A 174 -2.14 -17.90 10.32
N ARG A 175 -3.49 -17.87 10.19
CA ARG A 175 -4.16 -18.13 8.91
C ARG A 175 -3.71 -17.14 7.82
N ASN A 176 -3.68 -15.86 8.17
CA ASN A 176 -3.29 -14.78 7.26
C ASN A 176 -1.83 -14.91 6.82
N LEU A 177 -0.92 -15.28 7.75
CA LEU A 177 0.47 -15.62 7.43
C LEU A 177 0.54 -16.70 6.34
N GLN A 178 -0.24 -17.79 6.43
CA GLN A 178 -0.19 -18.85 5.42
C GLN A 178 -0.55 -18.35 4.02
N GLU A 179 -1.51 -17.42 3.88
CA GLU A 179 -1.87 -16.85 2.59
C GLU A 179 -0.79 -15.89 2.06
N PHE A 180 -0.11 -15.11 2.91
CA PHE A 180 1.08 -14.35 2.50
C PHE A 180 2.21 -15.28 2.02
N LEU A 181 2.48 -16.37 2.74
CA LEU A 181 3.51 -17.35 2.35
C LEU A 181 3.15 -18.04 1.03
N ARG A 182 1.89 -18.43 0.80
CA ARG A 182 1.43 -18.95 -0.50
C ARG A 182 1.57 -17.91 -1.61
N THR A 183 1.20 -16.67 -1.34
CA THR A 183 1.32 -15.56 -2.29
C THR A 183 2.78 -15.39 -2.71
N ILE A 184 3.71 -15.26 -1.76
CA ILE A 184 5.15 -15.12 -2.03
C ILE A 184 5.67 -16.34 -2.80
N ASN A 185 5.35 -17.57 -2.36
CA ASN A 185 5.81 -18.77 -3.06
C ASN A 185 5.25 -18.88 -4.49
N SER A 186 4.03 -18.39 -4.76
CA SER A 186 3.49 -18.32 -6.13
C SER A 186 4.27 -17.38 -7.06
N THR A 187 5.02 -16.42 -6.51
CA THR A 187 5.88 -15.52 -7.29
C THR A 187 7.25 -16.11 -7.62
N LYS A 188 7.65 -17.24 -7.01
CA LYS A 188 8.94 -17.91 -7.28
C LYS A 188 9.01 -18.48 -8.70
N SER A 189 7.86 -18.82 -9.30
CA SER A 189 7.74 -19.29 -10.70
C SER A 189 7.48 -18.17 -11.73
N VAL A 190 7.50 -16.90 -11.30
CA VAL A 190 7.17 -15.74 -12.12
C VAL A 190 8.35 -14.76 -12.09
N ASP A 191 8.78 -14.28 -13.26
CA ASP A 191 9.90 -13.32 -13.34
C ASP A 191 9.68 -12.11 -12.42
N SER A 192 10.76 -11.64 -11.79
CA SER A 192 10.75 -10.46 -10.90
C SER A 192 10.24 -9.18 -11.58
N CYS A 193 10.18 -9.15 -12.91
CA CYS A 193 9.63 -8.03 -13.67
C CYS A 193 8.10 -7.96 -13.62
N GLN A 194 7.41 -9.11 -13.63
CA GLN A 194 5.94 -9.16 -13.70
C GLN A 194 5.31 -8.80 -12.35
N VAL A 195 5.94 -9.24 -11.25
CA VAL A 195 5.53 -8.90 -9.88
C VAL A 195 6.67 -8.13 -9.22
N SER A 196 6.51 -6.80 -9.17
CA SER A 196 7.47 -5.87 -8.61
C SER A 196 7.52 -5.94 -7.08
N PHE A 197 6.38 -6.18 -6.42
CA PHE A 197 6.24 -6.20 -4.96
C PHE A 197 5.19 -7.22 -4.52
N VAL A 198 5.37 -7.77 -3.32
CA VAL A 198 4.25 -8.31 -2.51
C VAL A 198 3.92 -7.28 -1.44
N VAL A 199 2.64 -6.93 -1.32
CA VAL A 199 2.14 -5.96 -0.36
C VAL A 199 1.71 -6.68 0.92
N VAL A 200 2.07 -6.11 2.07
CA VAL A 200 1.75 -6.64 3.40
C VAL A 200 1.16 -5.51 4.25
N LYS A 201 0.05 -5.81 4.94
CA LYS A 201 -0.55 -4.95 5.97
C LYS A 201 -0.23 -5.56 7.33
N ILE A 202 0.32 -4.76 8.26
CA ILE A 202 0.71 -5.30 9.57
C ILE A 202 -0.55 -5.68 10.37
N THR A 203 -1.69 -5.02 10.16
CA THR A 203 -2.99 -5.43 10.76
C THR A 203 -3.47 -6.81 10.34
N ALA A 204 -2.91 -7.42 9.28
CA ALA A 204 -3.22 -8.79 8.90
C ALA A 204 -2.42 -9.84 9.71
N ILE A 205 -1.30 -9.47 10.34
CA ILE A 205 -0.41 -10.38 11.11
C ILE A 205 -0.21 -9.97 12.59
N CYS A 206 -0.77 -8.83 12.99
CA CYS A 206 -0.81 -8.33 14.37
C CYS A 206 -2.17 -7.68 14.65
N PRO A 207 -2.86 -8.00 15.75
CA PRO A 207 -4.17 -7.41 16.04
C PRO A 207 -4.13 -5.87 16.14
N PRO A 208 -5.06 -5.12 15.50
CA PRO A 208 -5.10 -3.65 15.55
C PRO A 208 -5.18 -3.05 16.97
N SER A 209 -5.72 -3.81 17.93
CA SER A 209 -5.71 -3.47 19.36
C SER A 209 -4.30 -3.38 19.93
N LEU A 210 -3.45 -4.36 19.63
CA LEU A 210 -2.06 -4.40 20.06
C LEU A 210 -1.22 -3.35 19.33
N LEU A 211 -1.40 -3.18 18.02
CA LEU A 211 -0.73 -2.13 17.26
C LEU A 211 -1.04 -0.72 17.78
N ARG A 212 -2.26 -0.48 18.29
CA ARG A 212 -2.63 0.76 18.97
C ARG A 212 -1.87 0.93 20.28
N ARG A 213 -1.81 -0.12 21.12
CA ARG A 213 -1.07 -0.13 22.40
C ARG A 213 0.43 0.13 22.21
N VAL A 214 1.05 -0.53 21.23
CA VAL A 214 2.44 -0.29 20.80
C VAL A 214 2.61 1.15 20.32
N SER A 215 1.72 1.65 19.47
CA SER A 215 1.77 3.03 18.98
C SER A 215 1.64 4.06 20.09
N ASP A 216 0.79 3.81 21.09
CA ASP A 216 0.65 4.68 22.25
C ASP A 216 1.92 4.71 23.12
N LEU A 217 2.53 3.57 23.37
CA LEU A 217 3.81 3.48 24.10
C LEU A 217 4.95 4.18 23.34
N LEU A 218 5.02 4.01 22.01
CA LEU A 218 5.98 4.72 21.16
C LEU A 218 5.73 6.25 21.17
N ARG A 219 4.46 6.70 21.09
CA ARG A 219 4.13 8.13 21.23
C ARG A 219 4.47 8.69 22.61
N TRP A 220 4.34 7.90 23.68
CA TRP A 220 4.74 8.33 25.01
C TRP A 220 6.27 8.42 25.16
N GLU A 221 7.02 7.45 24.62
CA GLU A 221 8.49 7.52 24.53
C GLU A 221 8.98 8.72 23.69
N GLN A 222 8.17 9.21 22.75
CA GLN A 222 8.46 10.47 22.05
C GLN A 222 8.31 11.70 22.95
N LYS A 223 7.36 11.70 23.91
CA LYS A 223 7.18 12.79 24.90
C LYS A 223 8.18 12.70 26.05
N ASP A 224 8.46 11.48 26.51
CA ASP A 224 9.26 11.17 27.70
C ASP A 224 10.33 10.15 27.33
N LYS A 225 11.54 10.66 27.08
CA LYS A 225 12.71 9.86 26.70
C LYS A 225 13.28 9.00 27.84
N SER A 226 12.74 9.11 29.06
CA SER A 226 13.09 8.21 30.17
C SER A 226 12.27 6.91 30.17
N LEU A 227 11.21 6.81 29.36
CA LEU A 227 10.42 5.59 29.23
C LEU A 227 11.26 4.48 28.59
N ASN A 228 11.58 3.45 29.37
CA ASN A 228 12.14 2.21 28.83
C ASN A 228 11.02 1.30 28.29
N LEU A 229 11.21 0.75 27.09
CA LEU A 229 10.31 -0.19 26.44
C LEU A 229 11.08 -1.51 26.21
N PRO A 230 10.97 -2.51 27.11
CA PRO A 230 11.87 -3.66 27.12
C PRO A 230 11.76 -4.55 25.87
N TRP A 231 10.58 -4.60 25.25
CA TRP A 231 10.29 -5.30 24.00
C TRP A 231 10.75 -4.55 22.73
N LYS A 232 11.27 -3.33 22.86
CA LYS A 232 11.52 -2.46 21.70
C LYS A 232 12.83 -2.82 20.97
N LEU A 233 12.68 -3.27 19.74
CA LEU A 233 13.78 -3.55 18.82
C LEU A 233 14.43 -2.27 18.28
N LYS A 234 15.67 -2.40 17.78
CA LYS A 234 16.36 -1.33 17.06
C LYS A 234 15.57 -0.97 15.80
N THR A 235 15.23 0.32 15.67
CA THR A 235 14.36 0.85 14.63
C THR A 235 14.89 2.20 14.12
N LEU A 236 14.34 2.70 13.00
CA LEU A 236 14.61 4.07 12.52
C LEU A 236 13.64 5.07 13.19
N PRO A 237 13.89 6.39 13.14
CA PRO A 237 12.98 7.38 13.73
C PRO A 237 11.57 7.30 13.14
N VAL A 238 10.61 6.85 13.96
CA VAL A 238 9.18 6.78 13.64
C VAL A 238 8.51 8.16 13.71
N PHE A 239 8.98 9.03 14.60
CA PHE A 239 8.45 10.37 14.81
C PHE A 239 9.48 11.44 14.46
N SER A 240 8.96 12.55 13.96
CA SER A 240 9.64 13.82 13.77
C SER A 240 9.33 14.80 14.91
N GLN A 241 9.88 16.01 14.89
CA GLN A 241 9.55 17.02 15.90
C GLN A 241 8.16 17.63 15.68
N SER A 242 7.70 17.73 14.42
CA SER A 242 6.33 18.15 14.10
C SER A 242 5.27 17.06 14.25
N SER A 243 5.67 15.81 14.55
CA SER A 243 4.75 14.67 14.56
C SER A 243 3.63 14.80 15.61
N PRO A 244 2.36 14.57 15.23
CA PRO A 244 1.21 14.74 16.12
C PRO A 244 1.09 13.60 17.14
N LEU A 245 1.11 13.94 18.44
CA LEU A 245 1.06 12.97 19.55
C LEU A 245 -0.26 13.00 20.33
N TYR A 246 -1.35 13.44 19.69
CA TYR A 246 -2.66 13.66 20.36
C TYR A 246 -3.46 12.37 20.61
N HIS A 247 -3.14 11.25 19.94
CA HIS A 247 -3.75 9.95 20.22
C HIS A 247 -3.50 9.48 21.67
N THR A 248 -2.39 9.92 22.27
CA THR A 248 -1.91 9.41 23.57
C THR A 248 -1.75 10.56 24.57
N MET A 249 -2.86 11.11 25.05
CA MET A 249 -2.86 12.29 25.94
C MET A 249 -2.37 11.98 27.36
N THR A 250 -2.55 10.75 27.84
CA THR A 250 -2.14 10.27 29.17
C THR A 250 -1.12 9.14 29.04
N ARG A 251 -0.29 8.93 30.07
CA ARG A 251 0.70 7.84 30.09
C ARG A 251 0.01 6.49 29.94
N PRO A 252 0.26 5.71 28.86
CA PRO A 252 -0.28 4.37 28.75
C PRO A 252 0.41 3.46 29.77
N PRO A 253 -0.29 2.47 30.35
CA PRO A 253 0.37 1.41 31.10
C PRO A 253 1.25 0.58 30.14
N PRO A 254 2.32 -0.06 30.66
CA PRO A 254 3.14 -0.98 29.87
C PRO A 254 2.29 -2.09 29.24
N LEU A 255 2.85 -2.81 28.28
CA LEU A 255 2.21 -4.01 27.75
C LEU A 255 2.06 -5.06 28.87
N SER A 256 0.98 -5.84 28.82
CA SER A 256 0.87 -7.06 29.63
C SER A 256 1.84 -8.12 29.09
N ARG A 257 2.12 -9.17 29.87
CA ARG A 257 2.94 -10.31 29.39
C ARG A 257 2.33 -11.01 28.16
N GLU A 258 1.01 -11.02 28.06
CA GLU A 258 0.27 -11.54 26.90
C GLU A 258 0.44 -10.61 25.70
N GLU A 259 0.33 -9.29 25.88
CA GLU A 259 0.58 -8.31 24.83
C GLU A 259 2.05 -8.30 24.35
N GLU A 260 3.02 -8.54 25.23
CA GLU A 260 4.44 -8.70 24.87
C GLU A 260 4.66 -10.00 24.07
N HIS A 261 4.07 -11.12 24.49
CA HIS A 261 4.15 -12.38 23.75
C HIS A 261 3.46 -12.31 22.37
N ASP A 262 2.28 -11.70 22.28
CA ASP A 262 1.58 -11.47 21.01
C ASP A 262 2.38 -10.57 20.06
N LEU A 263 3.15 -9.62 20.62
CA LEU A 263 4.05 -8.76 19.87
C LEU A 263 5.26 -9.55 19.33
N GLU A 264 5.84 -10.46 20.13
CA GLU A 264 6.87 -11.40 19.68
C GLU A 264 6.35 -12.27 18.52
N LEU A 265 5.16 -12.88 18.67
CA LEU A 265 4.52 -13.69 17.62
C LEU A 265 4.28 -12.88 16.34
N ALA A 266 3.86 -11.62 16.45
CA ALA A 266 3.71 -10.74 15.28
C ALA A 266 5.05 -10.48 14.58
N PHE A 267 6.14 -10.28 15.32
CA PHE A 267 7.49 -10.16 14.74
C PHE A 267 7.97 -11.48 14.11
N GLU A 268 7.65 -12.65 14.68
CA GLU A 268 7.93 -13.94 14.05
C GLU A 268 7.16 -14.14 12.74
N ARG A 269 5.90 -13.70 12.66
CA ARG A 269 5.10 -13.76 11.43
C ARG A 269 5.75 -12.89 10.35
N LEU A 270 6.17 -11.67 10.69
CA LEU A 270 6.89 -10.82 9.74
C LEU A 270 8.26 -11.41 9.35
N ASP A 271 9.00 -12.03 10.27
CA ASP A 271 10.27 -12.71 9.98
C ASP A 271 10.10 -13.88 8.98
N LYS A 272 9.06 -14.71 9.16
CA LYS A 272 8.70 -15.80 8.23
C LYS A 272 8.37 -15.26 6.82
N ILE A 273 7.63 -14.15 6.76
CA ILE A 273 7.31 -13.43 5.51
C ILE A 273 8.58 -12.88 4.84
N CYS A 274 9.43 -12.16 5.58
CA CYS A 274 10.68 -11.59 5.07
C CYS A 274 11.66 -12.65 4.55
N LYS A 275 11.82 -13.78 5.26
CA LYS A 275 12.64 -14.92 4.81
C LYS A 275 12.14 -15.47 3.47
N ASN A 276 10.85 -15.78 3.37
CA ASN A 276 10.27 -16.31 2.13
C ASN A 276 10.36 -15.30 0.96
N SER A 277 10.25 -13.99 1.25
CA SER A 277 10.38 -12.95 0.23
C SER A 277 11.82 -12.79 -0.27
N LEU A 278 12.81 -12.90 0.63
CA LEU A 278 14.22 -12.92 0.28
C LEU A 278 14.56 -14.13 -0.61
N GLU A 279 14.11 -15.33 -0.23
CA GLU A 279 14.24 -16.55 -1.07
C GLU A 279 13.58 -16.41 -2.44
N ALA A 280 12.45 -15.69 -2.53
CA ALA A 280 11.74 -15.44 -3.78
C ALA A 280 12.35 -14.30 -4.61
N ASN A 281 13.39 -13.62 -4.09
CA ASN A 281 13.92 -12.36 -4.59
C ASN A 281 12.83 -11.32 -4.93
N LYS A 282 11.85 -11.16 -4.02
CA LYS A 282 10.81 -10.13 -4.12
C LYS A 282 10.95 -9.14 -2.97
N PRO A 283 10.91 -7.83 -3.23
CA PRO A 283 10.79 -6.85 -2.17
C PRO A 283 9.36 -6.83 -1.60
N LEU A 284 9.28 -6.57 -0.30
CA LEU A 284 8.03 -6.39 0.42
C LEU A 284 7.71 -4.90 0.50
N LEU A 285 6.47 -4.56 0.19
CA LEU A 285 5.91 -3.26 0.50
C LEU A 285 5.05 -3.37 1.76
N ILE A 286 5.39 -2.63 2.80
CA ILE A 286 4.50 -2.45 3.95
C ILE A 286 3.58 -1.27 3.67
N ASP A 287 2.28 -1.54 3.67
CA ASP A 287 1.25 -0.56 3.37
C ASP A 287 0.90 0.28 4.62
N ALA A 288 0.65 1.58 4.44
CA ALA A 288 0.29 2.47 5.54
C ALA A 288 -1.23 2.50 5.81
N GLU A 289 -1.60 2.63 7.07
CA GLU A 289 -2.99 2.55 7.56
C GLU A 289 -3.38 3.87 8.30
N ASP A 290 -4.25 3.82 9.31
CA ASP A 290 -4.65 5.03 10.05
C ASP A 290 -3.58 5.49 11.08
N THR A 291 -3.58 6.79 11.43
CA THR A 291 -2.52 7.37 12.26
C THR A 291 -2.53 6.88 13.72
N ALA A 292 -3.58 6.19 14.16
CA ALA A 292 -3.64 5.61 15.50
C ALA A 292 -2.79 4.34 15.63
N ILE A 293 -2.54 3.64 14.52
CA ILE A 293 -1.69 2.44 14.46
C ILE A 293 -0.41 2.61 13.62
N GLN A 294 -0.32 3.63 12.76
CA GLN A 294 0.82 3.86 11.88
C GLN A 294 2.19 3.85 12.59
N PRO A 295 2.39 4.38 13.81
CA PRO A 295 3.68 4.31 14.48
C PRO A 295 4.18 2.89 14.76
N ALA A 296 3.27 1.95 15.06
CA ALA A 296 3.62 0.54 15.15
C ALA A 296 3.96 -0.05 13.78
N ILE A 297 3.24 0.31 12.72
CA ILE A 297 3.52 -0.13 11.35
C ILE A 297 4.91 0.32 10.87
N ASP A 298 5.24 1.60 11.09
CA ASP A 298 6.57 2.16 10.81
C ASP A 298 7.65 1.45 11.65
N TYR A 299 7.39 1.22 12.95
CA TYR A 299 8.29 0.48 13.84
C TYR A 299 8.58 -0.94 13.36
N PHE A 300 7.56 -1.71 12.95
CA PHE A 300 7.72 -3.05 12.37
C PHE A 300 8.54 -3.00 11.07
N SER A 301 8.18 -2.08 10.17
CA SER A 301 8.82 -1.91 8.85
C SER A 301 10.31 -1.57 8.97
N TYR A 302 10.65 -0.59 9.81
CA TYR A 302 12.02 -0.16 10.00
C TYR A 302 12.87 -1.17 10.78
N SER A 303 12.29 -1.86 11.77
CA SER A 303 13.00 -2.95 12.47
C SER A 303 13.29 -4.13 11.53
N ALA A 304 12.37 -4.45 10.62
CA ALA A 304 12.59 -5.44 9.57
C ALA A 304 13.66 -4.99 8.56
N ALA A 305 13.65 -3.72 8.11
CA ALA A 305 14.67 -3.20 7.20
C ALA A 305 16.09 -3.33 7.79
N ILE A 306 16.25 -3.00 9.08
CA ILE A 306 17.52 -3.17 9.81
C ILE A 306 17.90 -4.65 9.92
N LYS A 307 16.96 -5.54 10.25
CA LYS A 307 17.22 -6.99 10.41
C LYS A 307 17.66 -7.65 9.08
N TYR A 308 17.05 -7.25 7.96
CA TYR A 308 17.31 -7.81 6.63
C TYR A 308 18.25 -6.95 5.78
N THR A 309 19.10 -6.14 6.41
CA THR A 309 20.21 -5.46 5.72
C THR A 309 21.24 -6.49 5.27
N GLY A 310 21.33 -6.67 3.94
CA GLY A 310 22.27 -7.58 3.26
C GLY A 310 23.64 -6.95 3.04
N GLU A 311 24.41 -7.53 2.10
CA GLU A 311 25.68 -6.97 1.60
C GLU A 311 25.48 -6.12 0.33
N GLU A 312 24.32 -6.21 -0.31
CA GLU A 312 23.91 -5.39 -1.45
C GLU A 312 23.11 -4.16 -0.98
N ASP A 313 23.25 -3.04 -1.70
CA ASP A 313 22.56 -1.76 -1.42
C ASP A 313 21.03 -1.79 -1.74
N ASP A 314 20.49 -2.93 -2.18
CA ASP A 314 19.11 -3.06 -2.63
C ASP A 314 18.13 -3.40 -1.46
N PRO A 315 17.17 -2.53 -1.11
CA PRO A 315 16.24 -2.78 0.00
C PRO A 315 15.36 -4.03 -0.21
N LEU A 316 15.12 -4.79 0.86
CA LEU A 316 14.05 -5.81 0.92
C LEU A 316 12.70 -5.18 1.32
N ILE A 317 12.74 -4.21 2.24
CA ILE A 317 11.54 -3.60 2.84
C ILE A 317 11.34 -2.18 2.30
N PHE A 318 10.13 -1.92 1.82
CA PHE A 318 9.67 -0.61 1.40
C PHE A 318 8.59 -0.13 2.37
N ASN A 319 8.76 1.03 3.01
CA ASN A 319 7.74 1.61 3.88
C ASN A 319 6.84 2.60 3.09
N THR A 320 5.60 2.80 3.52
CA THR A 320 4.67 3.73 2.85
C THR A 320 4.60 5.08 3.59
N ILE A 321 4.91 6.17 2.90
CA ILE A 321 4.78 7.55 3.40
C ILE A 321 3.50 8.19 2.85
N GLN A 322 2.70 8.78 3.74
CA GLN A 322 1.41 9.38 3.41
C GLN A 322 1.50 10.93 3.49
N ALA A 323 1.65 11.60 2.35
CA ALA A 323 1.86 13.04 2.20
C ALA A 323 0.65 13.93 2.55
N TYR A 324 -0.50 13.37 2.91
CA TYR A 324 -1.62 14.11 3.51
C TYR A 324 -1.34 14.57 4.94
N LEU A 325 -0.37 13.96 5.63
CA LEU A 325 0.06 14.32 6.99
C LEU A 325 1.09 15.45 6.95
N LYS A 326 0.88 16.47 7.77
CA LYS A 326 1.74 17.66 7.86
C LYS A 326 3.20 17.36 8.21
N ASP A 327 3.48 16.20 8.81
CA ASP A 327 4.81 15.77 9.25
C ASP A 327 5.51 14.80 8.26
N ALA A 328 4.88 14.47 7.13
CA ALA A 328 5.33 13.40 6.24
C ALA A 328 6.73 13.62 5.66
N LYS A 329 7.02 14.84 5.17
CA LYS A 329 8.34 15.21 4.65
C LYS A 329 9.42 15.13 5.74
N GLU A 330 9.12 15.61 6.95
CA GLU A 330 10.08 15.58 8.06
C GLU A 330 10.40 14.14 8.46
N ARG A 331 9.38 13.29 8.66
CA ARG A 331 9.55 11.85 8.96
C ARG A 331 10.34 11.11 7.88
N LEU A 332 10.04 11.35 6.60
CA LEU A 332 10.77 10.75 5.48
C LEU A 332 12.26 11.13 5.50
N VAL A 333 12.58 12.42 5.65
CA VAL A 333 13.96 12.92 5.64
C VAL A 333 14.77 12.39 6.84
N ILE A 334 14.19 12.36 8.05
CA ILE A 334 14.91 11.84 9.23
C ILE A 334 15.09 10.32 9.17
N ALA A 335 14.10 9.58 8.66
CA ALA A 335 14.20 8.14 8.50
C ALA A 335 15.29 7.75 7.49
N LYS A 336 15.33 8.42 6.32
CA LYS A 336 16.37 8.22 5.31
C LYS A 336 17.77 8.55 5.86
N LYS A 337 17.96 9.72 6.47
CA LYS A 337 19.25 10.12 7.07
C LYS A 337 19.71 9.16 8.18
N ALA A 338 18.80 8.62 8.98
CA ALA A 338 19.12 7.62 9.98
C ALA A 338 19.52 6.27 9.36
N ALA A 339 18.83 5.86 8.29
CA ALA A 339 19.16 4.66 7.53
C ALA A 339 20.56 4.75 6.91
N ASP A 340 20.89 5.88 6.28
CA ASP A 340 22.21 6.14 5.68
C ASP A 340 23.33 6.08 6.71
N LYS A 341 23.13 6.76 7.86
CA LYS A 341 24.08 6.72 8.99
C LYS A 341 24.28 5.30 9.54
N MET A 342 23.30 4.42 9.36
CA MET A 342 23.34 3.03 9.81
C MET A 342 23.77 2.04 8.72
N GLY A 343 23.96 2.48 7.47
CA GLY A 343 24.24 1.59 6.34
C GLY A 343 23.07 0.65 6.00
N VAL A 344 21.83 1.09 6.22
CA VAL A 344 20.62 0.29 6.03
C VAL A 344 19.90 0.73 4.75
N PRO A 345 19.79 -0.13 3.71
CA PRO A 345 19.04 0.22 2.52
C PRO A 345 17.54 0.23 2.81
N VAL A 346 16.87 1.33 2.45
CA VAL A 346 15.43 1.53 2.67
C VAL A 346 14.73 1.94 1.39
N GLY A 347 13.61 1.28 1.09
CA GLY A 347 12.69 1.70 0.03
C GLY A 347 11.52 2.52 0.58
N PHE A 348 10.95 3.40 -0.24
CA PHE A 348 9.76 4.17 0.12
C PHE A 348 8.73 4.17 -1.00
N LYS A 349 7.47 3.85 -0.66
CA LYS A 349 6.30 4.17 -1.48
C LYS A 349 5.72 5.48 -0.98
N LEU A 350 5.66 6.48 -1.86
CA LEU A 350 4.98 7.73 -1.55
C LEU A 350 3.53 7.68 -2.03
N VAL A 351 2.59 8.03 -1.16
CA VAL A 351 1.17 8.23 -1.49
C VAL A 351 0.68 9.56 -0.92
N ARG A 352 -0.47 10.04 -1.38
CA ARG A 352 -1.18 11.15 -0.73
C ARG A 352 -1.76 10.67 0.61
N GLY A 353 -2.78 9.81 0.57
CA GLY A 353 -3.35 9.19 1.77
C GLY A 353 -4.74 8.62 1.50
N ALA A 354 -5.23 7.80 2.43
CA ALA A 354 -6.52 7.09 2.34
C ALA A 354 -7.51 7.45 3.45
N TYR A 355 -7.04 8.03 4.57
CA TYR A 355 -7.81 8.17 5.81
C TYR A 355 -8.19 9.63 6.14
N MET A 356 -8.09 10.55 5.18
CA MET A 356 -8.34 12.00 5.36
C MET A 356 -9.63 12.32 6.14
N SER A 357 -10.74 11.66 5.79
CA SER A 357 -12.05 11.90 6.40
C SER A 357 -12.12 11.46 7.86
N SER A 358 -11.63 10.26 8.19
CA SER A 358 -11.63 9.73 9.56
C SER A 358 -10.66 10.50 10.46
N GLU A 359 -9.48 10.86 9.95
CA GLU A 359 -8.49 11.66 10.69
C GLU A 359 -9.02 13.06 11.04
N LYS A 360 -9.71 13.72 10.10
CA LYS A 360 -10.32 15.02 10.34
C LYS A 360 -11.44 14.95 11.39
N GLN A 361 -12.29 13.93 11.32
CA GLN A 361 -13.36 13.71 12.30
C GLN A 361 -12.79 13.38 13.70
N PHE A 362 -11.77 12.53 13.78
CA PHE A 362 -11.18 12.12 15.04
C PHE A 362 -10.46 13.28 15.76
N ALA A 363 -9.63 14.05 15.03
CA ALA A 363 -9.02 15.26 15.58
C ALA A 363 -10.05 16.29 16.08
N ALA A 364 -11.15 16.48 15.33
CA ALA A 364 -12.24 17.37 15.74
C ALA A 364 -12.96 16.88 17.01
N SER A 365 -13.16 15.57 17.17
CA SER A 365 -13.80 14.99 18.36
C SER A 365 -12.99 15.17 19.65
N LEU A 366 -11.68 15.35 19.53
CA LEU A 366 -10.76 15.67 20.63
C LEU A 366 -10.51 17.17 20.82
N GLY A 367 -11.08 18.04 19.96
CA GLY A 367 -10.84 19.48 19.98
C GLY A 367 -9.41 19.91 19.61
N VAL A 368 -8.63 19.04 18.95
CA VAL A 368 -7.22 19.30 18.60
C VAL A 368 -7.06 19.76 17.14
N LYS A 369 -5.92 20.38 16.83
CA LYS A 369 -5.56 20.70 15.43
C LYS A 369 -5.43 19.42 14.61
N SER A 370 -6.03 19.41 13.42
CA SER A 370 -5.98 18.25 12.53
C SER A 370 -4.56 17.98 12.02
N PRO A 371 -4.10 16.71 11.99
CA PRO A 371 -2.75 16.35 11.54
C PRO A 371 -2.61 16.44 10.02
N ILE A 372 -3.72 16.44 9.28
CA ILE A 372 -3.71 16.49 7.82
C ILE A 372 -3.58 17.92 7.32
N HIS A 373 -3.09 18.10 6.10
CA HIS A 373 -3.10 19.40 5.42
C HIS A 373 -4.53 19.97 5.31
N ASP A 374 -4.64 21.30 5.37
CA ASP A 374 -5.94 21.97 5.48
C ASP A 374 -6.76 21.90 4.17
N ASP A 375 -6.07 21.68 3.06
CA ASP A 375 -6.60 21.61 1.70
C ASP A 375 -5.80 20.59 0.85
N ILE A 376 -6.37 20.26 -0.32
CA ILE A 376 -5.80 19.26 -1.23
C ILE A 376 -4.52 19.75 -1.93
N GLN A 377 -4.37 21.06 -2.18
CA GLN A 377 -3.20 21.61 -2.85
C GLN A 377 -1.96 21.51 -1.95
N LYS A 378 -2.08 21.81 -0.65
CA LYS A 378 -1.01 21.55 0.33
C LYS A 378 -0.61 20.07 0.40
N THR A 379 -1.57 19.15 0.24
CA THR A 379 -1.27 17.70 0.13
C THR A 379 -0.53 17.36 -1.16
N HIS A 380 -0.81 18.07 -2.27
CA HIS A 380 -0.07 17.91 -3.51
C HIS A 380 1.35 18.45 -3.36
N ASN A 381 1.51 19.70 -2.89
CA ASN A 381 2.82 20.29 -2.63
C ASN A 381 3.67 19.40 -1.70
N CYS A 382 3.11 18.86 -0.61
CA CYS A 382 3.84 17.95 0.28
C CYS A 382 4.25 16.62 -0.41
N PHE A 383 3.41 16.11 -1.31
CA PHE A 383 3.74 14.94 -2.12
C PHE A 383 4.89 15.26 -3.09
N ASP A 384 4.80 16.37 -3.82
CA ASP A 384 5.79 16.76 -4.82
C ASP A 384 7.16 17.05 -4.14
N ASP A 385 7.15 17.75 -3.01
CA ASP A 385 8.28 17.96 -2.10
C ASP A 385 8.97 16.66 -1.62
N CYS A 386 8.18 15.62 -1.34
CA CYS A 386 8.70 14.31 -0.91
C CYS A 386 9.22 13.50 -2.10
N ALA A 387 8.59 13.63 -3.26
CA ALA A 387 8.99 12.98 -4.49
C ALA A 387 10.33 13.55 -4.98
N GLU A 388 10.48 14.87 -5.02
CA GLU A 388 11.73 15.55 -5.35
C GLU A 388 12.89 15.04 -4.48
N PHE A 389 12.72 15.07 -3.14
CA PHE A 389 13.71 14.53 -2.21
C PHE A 389 14.11 13.08 -2.51
N LEU A 390 13.14 12.20 -2.78
CA LEU A 390 13.42 10.80 -3.11
C LEU A 390 14.14 10.63 -4.45
N LEU A 391 13.79 11.41 -5.47
CA LEU A 391 14.43 11.36 -6.78
C LEU A 391 15.88 11.88 -6.72
N GLU A 392 16.14 12.91 -5.92
CA GLU A 392 17.52 13.36 -5.64
C GLU A 392 18.34 12.25 -4.95
N GLU A 393 17.78 11.57 -3.95
CA GLU A 393 18.45 10.48 -3.23
C GLU A 393 18.78 9.29 -4.15
N VAL A 394 17.85 8.91 -5.04
CA VAL A 394 18.07 7.85 -6.05
C VAL A 394 19.24 8.20 -6.97
N ALA A 395 19.38 9.46 -7.37
CA ALA A 395 20.52 9.88 -8.19
C ALA A 395 21.83 9.97 -7.39
N ARG A 396 21.80 10.43 -6.13
CA ARG A 396 22.97 10.46 -5.22
C ARG A 396 23.51 9.06 -4.92
N GLY A 397 22.65 8.04 -4.87
CA GLY A 397 23.04 6.64 -4.64
C GLY A 397 23.99 6.06 -5.70
N ARG A 398 24.03 6.64 -6.90
CA ARG A 398 25.06 6.35 -7.91
C ARG A 398 26.39 6.97 -7.45
N LYS A 399 27.22 6.18 -6.74
CA LYS A 399 28.58 6.59 -6.34
C LYS A 399 29.32 7.21 -7.54
N ALA A 400 29.57 8.52 -7.47
CA ALA A 400 30.25 9.35 -8.47
C ALA A 400 29.62 9.40 -9.89
N ALA A 401 28.49 10.10 -10.04
CA ALA A 401 28.08 10.69 -11.32
C ALA A 401 27.50 12.12 -11.15
N SER A 402 28.26 13.09 -11.66
CA SER A 402 28.08 14.55 -11.62
C SER A 402 26.65 15.12 -11.58
N LYS A 403 26.39 15.88 -10.51
CA LYS A 403 25.51 17.07 -10.44
C LYS A 403 24.23 16.96 -11.26
N ALA A 404 23.41 15.97 -10.95
CA ALA A 404 22.24 15.62 -11.74
C ALA A 404 22.56 14.78 -12.99
N ILE A 405 22.91 15.21 -14.21
CA ILE A 405 23.30 16.52 -14.77
C ILE A 405 22.21 17.61 -14.81
N SER A 406 20.91 17.42 -15.08
CA SER A 406 20.15 16.32 -15.72
C SER A 406 20.10 14.98 -15.00
N LEU A 407 19.31 14.91 -13.90
CA LEU A 407 19.11 13.73 -13.04
C LEU A 407 18.78 12.47 -13.83
N GLY A 408 18.29 12.65 -15.07
CA GLY A 408 18.58 11.73 -16.16
C GLY A 408 18.19 10.31 -15.79
N LEU A 409 17.05 10.20 -15.10
CA LEU A 409 16.53 8.95 -14.58
C LEU A 409 16.27 8.11 -15.81
N GLU A 410 17.23 7.22 -16.08
CA GLU A 410 17.28 6.44 -17.29
C GLU A 410 15.90 5.79 -17.44
N ARG A 411 15.31 5.88 -18.65
CA ARG A 411 14.11 5.11 -18.98
C ARG A 411 14.39 3.67 -18.54
N ASN A 412 13.50 3.08 -17.74
CA ASN A 412 13.67 1.78 -17.08
C ASN A 412 14.65 1.71 -15.86
N ASN A 413 14.95 2.80 -15.16
CA ASN A 413 15.75 2.82 -13.90
C ASN A 413 15.18 1.84 -12.85
N PRO A 414 15.99 0.91 -12.29
CA PRO A 414 15.50 -0.09 -11.34
C PRO A 414 15.14 0.45 -9.95
N TYR A 415 15.65 1.61 -9.56
CA TYR A 415 15.43 2.24 -8.25
C TYR A 415 14.19 3.15 -8.20
N PHE A 416 13.48 3.29 -9.32
CA PHE A 416 12.31 4.14 -9.43
C PHE A 416 11.21 3.49 -10.30
N GLN A 417 9.97 3.55 -9.83
CA GLN A 417 8.80 3.16 -10.62
C GLN A 417 7.55 3.93 -10.17
N PHE A 418 6.64 4.16 -11.11
CA PHE A 418 5.30 4.63 -10.79
C PHE A 418 4.42 3.47 -10.32
N ALA A 419 3.52 3.74 -9.38
CA ALA A 419 2.52 2.80 -8.89
C ALA A 419 1.12 3.40 -9.05
N GLN A 420 0.18 2.63 -9.58
CA GLN A 420 -1.21 3.07 -9.81
C GLN A 420 -2.18 1.97 -9.41
N LEU A 421 -3.37 2.31 -8.89
CA LEU A 421 -4.39 1.31 -8.56
C LEU A 421 -4.86 0.57 -9.84
N TYR A 422 -5.07 -0.74 -9.74
CA TYR A 422 -5.70 -1.52 -10.81
C TYR A 422 -7.14 -1.07 -11.07
N GLY A 423 -7.51 -0.93 -12.34
CA GLY A 423 -8.82 -0.41 -12.76
C GLY A 423 -8.95 1.12 -12.72
N MET A 424 -7.89 1.86 -12.39
CA MET A 424 -7.92 3.33 -12.24
C MET A 424 -6.77 4.01 -13.00
N ALA A 425 -7.05 5.17 -13.61
CA ALA A 425 -6.07 5.99 -14.34
C ALA A 425 -5.26 5.17 -15.36
N GLU A 426 -5.98 4.43 -16.21
CA GLU A 426 -5.38 3.58 -17.24
C GLU A 426 -4.65 4.43 -18.28
N VAL A 427 -5.18 5.59 -18.67
CA VAL A 427 -4.50 6.50 -19.61
C VAL A 427 -3.13 6.91 -19.06
N LEU A 428 -3.07 7.40 -17.81
CA LEU A 428 -1.82 7.83 -17.19
C LEU A 428 -0.81 6.67 -17.12
N SER A 429 -1.29 5.47 -16.80
CA SER A 429 -0.45 4.26 -16.72
C SER A 429 0.16 3.91 -18.08
N PHE A 430 -0.63 3.91 -19.16
CA PHE A 430 -0.14 3.66 -20.51
C PHE A 430 0.69 4.81 -21.08
N SER A 431 0.44 6.06 -20.66
CA SER A 431 1.23 7.23 -21.08
C SER A 431 2.66 7.15 -20.50
N LEU A 432 2.78 6.96 -19.18
CA LEU A 432 4.08 6.77 -18.52
C LEU A 432 4.85 5.56 -19.07
N ARG A 433 4.14 4.48 -19.41
CA ARG A 433 4.70 3.28 -20.05
C ARG A 433 5.05 3.48 -21.53
N ASN A 434 4.38 4.38 -22.26
CA ASN A 434 4.77 4.80 -23.61
C ASN A 434 6.07 5.60 -23.58
N GLU A 435 6.29 6.38 -22.52
CA GLU A 435 7.50 7.18 -22.30
C GLU A 435 8.69 6.41 -21.71
N GLY A 436 8.55 5.09 -21.51
CA GLY A 436 9.63 4.20 -21.07
C GLY A 436 9.86 4.16 -19.55
N PHE A 437 8.91 4.64 -18.75
CA PHE A 437 8.96 4.46 -17.30
C PHE A 437 8.44 3.08 -16.86
N ARG A 438 8.99 2.57 -15.76
CA ARG A 438 8.41 1.43 -15.04
C ARG A 438 7.10 1.87 -14.40
N VAL A 439 6.03 1.14 -14.68
CA VAL A 439 4.69 1.38 -14.11
C VAL A 439 4.13 0.06 -13.63
N SER A 440 3.80 -0.03 -12.34
CA SER A 440 3.20 -1.22 -11.75
C SER A 440 1.79 -0.94 -11.21
N LYS A 441 0.89 -1.90 -11.41
CA LYS A 441 -0.47 -1.82 -10.86
C LYS A 441 -0.51 -2.41 -9.46
N TYR A 442 -0.94 -1.62 -8.48
CA TYR A 442 -1.36 -2.11 -7.18
C TYR A 442 -2.60 -2.98 -7.38
N LEU A 443 -2.49 -4.27 -7.06
CA LEU A 443 -3.34 -5.32 -7.60
C LEU A 443 -3.95 -6.17 -6.46
N PRO A 444 -5.10 -5.74 -5.90
CA PRO A 444 -5.82 -6.45 -4.84
C PRO A 444 -6.39 -7.77 -5.35
N PHE A 445 -6.27 -8.84 -4.58
CA PHE A 445 -6.86 -10.15 -4.91
C PHE A 445 -7.21 -10.94 -3.64
N GLY A 446 -8.03 -11.99 -3.79
CA GLY A 446 -8.60 -12.77 -2.68
C GLY A 446 -10.14 -12.73 -2.57
N PRO A 447 -10.74 -13.52 -1.66
CA PRO A 447 -12.19 -13.67 -1.53
C PRO A 447 -12.94 -12.34 -1.46
N VAL A 448 -14.09 -12.25 -2.14
CA VAL A 448 -14.85 -10.99 -2.30
C VAL A 448 -15.11 -10.35 -0.94
N GLU A 449 -15.59 -11.14 0.03
CA GLU A 449 -15.87 -10.75 1.40
C GLU A 449 -14.68 -10.13 2.14
N GLN A 450 -13.47 -10.60 1.87
CA GLN A 450 -12.24 -10.13 2.52
C GLN A 450 -11.80 -8.79 1.93
N ILE A 451 -11.93 -8.58 0.61
CA ILE A 451 -11.58 -7.29 -0.04
C ILE A 451 -12.68 -6.22 0.13
N MET A 452 -13.89 -6.55 0.59
CA MET A 452 -14.97 -5.56 0.71
C MET A 452 -14.59 -4.28 1.49
N PRO A 453 -13.89 -4.32 2.64
CA PRO A 453 -13.44 -3.12 3.33
C PRO A 453 -12.53 -2.23 2.47
N TYR A 454 -11.61 -2.83 1.72
CA TYR A 454 -10.77 -2.12 0.75
C TYR A 454 -11.61 -1.47 -0.37
N LEU A 455 -12.57 -2.22 -0.96
CA LEU A 455 -13.43 -1.69 -2.03
C LEU A 455 -14.31 -0.53 -1.57
N LEU A 456 -14.84 -0.60 -0.34
CA LEU A 456 -15.64 0.48 0.24
C LEU A 456 -14.80 1.75 0.46
N ARG A 457 -13.58 1.63 1.02
CA ARG A 457 -12.67 2.79 1.14
C ARG A 457 -12.26 3.35 -0.22
N ARG A 458 -12.01 2.52 -1.23
CA ARG A 458 -11.78 2.98 -2.61
C ARG A 458 -13.00 3.71 -3.18
N ALA A 459 -14.22 3.28 -2.88
CA ALA A 459 -15.42 4.01 -3.28
C ALA A 459 -15.56 5.35 -2.55
N GLU A 460 -15.17 5.43 -1.28
CA GLU A 460 -15.17 6.67 -0.48
C GLU A 460 -14.08 7.67 -0.91
N GLU A 461 -12.85 7.22 -1.14
CA GLU A 461 -11.73 8.08 -1.56
C GLU A 461 -11.92 8.66 -2.96
N ASN A 462 -12.60 7.93 -3.85
CA ASN A 462 -12.92 8.44 -5.19
C ASN A 462 -14.09 9.44 -5.20
N ARG A 463 -14.78 9.67 -4.06
CA ARG A 463 -15.76 10.77 -3.93
C ARG A 463 -15.02 12.10 -4.05
N GLY A 464 -15.23 12.78 -5.17
CA GLY A 464 -14.58 14.06 -5.50
C GLY A 464 -13.24 13.94 -6.25
N LEU A 465 -12.62 12.76 -6.36
CA LEU A 465 -11.36 12.54 -7.10
C LEU A 465 -11.59 12.39 -8.62
N LEU A 466 -12.60 13.12 -9.13
CA LEU A 466 -13.21 12.98 -10.45
C LEU A 466 -12.33 13.48 -11.62
N ALA A 467 -11.21 14.15 -11.36
CA ALA A 467 -10.34 14.69 -12.40
C ALA A 467 -9.74 13.58 -13.29
N ALA A 468 -8.96 12.65 -12.72
CA ALA A 468 -8.29 11.60 -13.49
C ALA A 468 -9.29 10.62 -14.13
N SER A 469 -10.39 10.28 -13.43
CA SER A 469 -11.43 9.40 -13.97
C SER A 469 -12.29 10.08 -15.05
N SER A 470 -12.38 11.42 -15.08
CA SER A 470 -13.01 12.14 -16.19
C SER A 470 -12.18 12.06 -17.48
N ILE A 471 -10.86 12.23 -17.39
CA ILE A 471 -9.94 12.13 -18.54
C ILE A 471 -9.94 10.71 -19.11
N ASP A 472 -9.77 9.69 -18.25
CA ASP A 472 -9.89 8.27 -18.63
C ASP A 472 -11.20 8.02 -19.40
N ARG A 473 -12.34 8.50 -18.88
CA ARG A 473 -13.66 8.32 -19.53
C ARG A 473 -13.78 9.03 -20.87
N VAL A 474 -13.25 10.25 -21.01
CA VAL A 474 -13.28 11.00 -22.26
C VAL A 474 -12.43 10.30 -23.32
N LEU A 475 -11.22 9.90 -22.98
CA LEU A 475 -10.29 9.27 -23.93
C LEU A 475 -10.68 7.83 -24.26
N MET A 476 -11.21 7.05 -23.30
CA MET A 476 -11.82 5.75 -23.61
C MET A 476 -13.02 5.89 -24.55
N LYS A 477 -13.85 6.94 -24.39
CA LYS A 477 -14.97 7.20 -25.32
C LYS A 477 -14.46 7.61 -26.71
N LYS A 478 -13.45 8.48 -26.79
CA LYS A 478 -12.79 8.89 -28.06
C LYS A 478 -12.22 7.66 -28.79
N GLU A 479 -11.61 6.72 -28.08
CA GLU A 479 -11.10 5.47 -28.66
C GLU A 479 -12.21 4.51 -29.11
N LEU A 480 -13.31 4.37 -28.36
CA LEU A 480 -14.43 3.53 -28.77
C LEU A 480 -15.05 4.04 -30.08
N LEU A 481 -15.32 5.34 -30.17
CA LEU A 481 -15.79 6.01 -31.41
C LEU A 481 -14.81 5.94 -32.60
N ARG A 482 -13.55 5.55 -32.36
CA ARG A 482 -12.52 5.34 -33.38
C ARG A 482 -12.38 3.86 -33.79
N ARG A 483 -13.09 2.95 -33.10
CA ARG A 483 -13.12 1.50 -33.36
C ARG A 483 -14.45 1.01 -33.92
N ASP A 484 -15.51 1.77 -33.68
CA ASP A 484 -16.76 1.74 -34.43
C ASP A 484 -16.54 2.23 -35.88
#